data_AF-A0A382MUL6-F1
#
_entry.id   AF-A0A382MUL6-F1
#
_cell.length_a   1.000
_cell.length_b   1.000
_cell.length_c   1.000
_cell.angle_alpha   90.00
_cell.angle_beta   90.00
_cell.angle_gamma   90.00
#
_symmetry.space_group_name_H-M   'P 1'
#
loop_
_entity.id
_entity.type
_entity.pdbx_description
1 polymer ?
#
loop_
_entity_poly.entity_id
_entity_poly.type
_entity_poly.pdbx_seq_one_letter_code
_entity_poly.pdbx_strand_id
1 'polypeptide(L)'
;MPSVLLAVSIATAEKKTTDDVLERVLAWDTKALFEKPKVHGTKERPAKGLRSFFYEGANYKGNPTWVFAYYAAPEDKAPDGGWPAVVCAHGGGGTAYPEWVRFWNKKGYAAIAMDLEGHLPGGGSHQVEGNFPTGVGHPHAGPSRIDWFGDRRLPDEE
;
A
#
# COMPACT_ATOMS: atom_id res chain seq x y z
N MET A 1 32.91 1.03 -75.23
CA MET A 1 31.62 0.63 -74.61
C MET A 1 31.93 0.28 -73.15
N PRO A 2 31.18 0.83 -72.18
CA PRO A 2 31.72 1.24 -70.89
C PRO A 2 31.86 0.09 -69.87
N SER A 3 32.86 0.25 -69.00
CA SER A 3 33.13 -0.57 -67.83
C SER A 3 32.21 -0.13 -66.68
N VAL A 4 31.51 -1.06 -66.03
CA VAL A 4 30.66 -0.78 -64.87
C VAL A 4 31.42 -1.21 -63.61
N LEU A 5 31.78 -0.24 -62.76
CA LEU A 5 32.34 -0.48 -61.44
C LEU A 5 31.20 -0.63 -60.43
N LEU A 6 31.13 -1.78 -59.75
CA LEU A 6 30.20 -2.01 -58.64
C LEU A 6 30.89 -1.58 -57.33
N ALA A 7 30.43 -0.48 -56.73
CA ALA A 7 30.89 -0.06 -55.41
C ALA A 7 30.00 -0.70 -54.34
N VAL A 8 30.60 -1.54 -53.49
CA VAL A 8 29.96 -2.08 -52.28
C VAL A 8 30.16 -1.08 -51.15
N SER A 9 29.08 -0.45 -50.69
CA SER A 9 29.09 0.41 -49.52
C SER A 9 28.89 -0.42 -48.26
N ILE A 10 29.92 -0.50 -47.42
CA ILE A 10 29.83 -1.17 -46.12
C ILE A 10 29.38 -0.10 -45.12
N ALA A 11 28.13 -0.20 -44.65
CA ALA A 11 27.63 0.68 -43.60
C ALA A 11 28.29 0.30 -42.26
N THR A 12 29.04 1.22 -41.69
CA THR A 12 29.54 1.12 -40.30
C THR A 12 28.39 1.40 -39.34
N ALA A 13 28.04 0.43 -38.49
CA ALA A 13 27.07 0.63 -37.43
C ALA A 13 27.64 1.60 -36.38
N GLU A 14 26.98 2.74 -36.19
CA GLU A 14 27.31 3.68 -35.12
C GLU A 14 27.06 3.02 -33.75
N LYS A 15 28.10 3.04 -32.94
CA LYS A 15 28.09 2.50 -31.57
C LYS A 15 27.30 3.47 -30.69
N LYS A 16 26.04 3.14 -30.41
CA LYS A 16 25.16 3.93 -29.53
C LYS A 16 25.81 4.08 -28.15
N THR A 17 26.26 5.30 -27.84
CA THR A 17 26.90 5.66 -26.58
C THR A 17 25.90 5.57 -25.42
N THR A 18 26.36 4.95 -24.33
CA THR A 18 25.68 4.71 -23.05
C THR A 18 25.46 5.98 -22.21
N ASP A 19 25.15 7.12 -22.83
CA ASP A 19 24.94 8.40 -22.12
C ASP A 19 23.49 8.90 -22.15
N ASP A 20 22.56 8.07 -22.62
CA ASP A 20 21.12 8.34 -22.49
C ASP A 20 20.61 7.58 -21.26
N VAL A 21 21.09 7.99 -20.07
CA VAL A 21 20.48 7.58 -18.81
C VAL A 21 19.11 8.24 -18.78
N LEU A 22 18.11 7.52 -19.29
CA LEU A 22 16.70 7.87 -19.14
C LEU A 22 16.47 8.22 -17.67
N GLU A 23 16.20 9.50 -17.37
CA GLU A 23 15.70 9.89 -16.07
C GLU A 23 14.42 9.08 -15.83
N ARG A 24 14.48 8.18 -14.85
CA ARG A 24 13.31 7.42 -14.43
C ARG A 24 12.39 8.39 -13.70
N VAL A 25 11.41 8.96 -14.40
CA VAL A 25 10.29 9.65 -13.78
C VAL A 25 9.52 8.61 -12.98
N LEU A 26 9.63 8.67 -11.65
CA LEU A 26 8.88 7.81 -10.76
C LEU A 26 7.47 8.37 -10.61
N ALA A 27 6.46 7.49 -10.65
CA ALA A 27 5.08 7.89 -10.41
C ALA A 27 4.80 8.33 -8.96
N TRP A 28 5.79 8.22 -8.07
CA TRP A 28 5.64 8.42 -6.63
C TRP A 28 6.78 9.28 -6.07
N ASP A 29 6.46 10.17 -5.15
CA ASP A 29 7.46 10.83 -4.30
C ASP A 29 8.00 9.81 -3.28
N THR A 30 9.10 9.16 -3.65
CA THR A 30 9.74 8.15 -2.80
C THR A 30 10.21 8.69 -1.46
N LYS A 31 10.61 9.97 -1.36
CA LYS A 31 11.06 10.54 -0.10
C LYS A 31 9.91 10.62 0.88
N ALA A 32 8.74 11.07 0.42
CA ALA A 32 7.53 11.08 1.23
C ALA A 32 7.11 9.68 1.69
N LEU A 33 7.31 8.63 0.87
CA LEU A 33 6.98 7.25 1.23
C LEU A 33 7.85 6.65 2.34
N PHE A 34 9.06 7.18 2.58
CA PHE A 34 9.92 6.74 3.68
C PHE A 34 9.62 7.47 4.99
N GLU A 35 8.82 8.54 4.96
CA GLU A 35 8.41 9.25 6.15
C GLU A 35 7.30 8.51 6.88
N LYS A 36 7.35 8.54 8.22
CA LYS A 36 6.33 7.92 9.05
C LYS A 36 5.03 8.74 8.95
N PRO A 37 3.90 8.14 8.55
CA PRO A 37 2.63 8.87 8.51
C PRO A 37 2.15 9.20 9.92
N LYS A 38 1.34 10.25 10.03
CA LYS A 38 0.66 10.59 11.27
C LYS A 38 -0.37 9.51 11.61
N VAL A 39 -0.45 9.18 12.90
CA VAL A 39 -1.34 8.13 13.43
C VAL A 39 -2.38 8.74 14.35
N HIS A 40 -3.62 8.30 14.20
CA HIS A 40 -4.79 8.73 14.96
C HIS A 40 -5.42 7.52 15.65
N GLY A 41 -5.38 7.48 16.98
CA GLY A 41 -5.99 6.38 17.74
C GLY A 41 -7.51 6.33 17.59
N THR A 42 -8.09 5.13 17.59
CA THR A 42 -9.55 4.95 17.51
C THR A 42 -10.05 3.87 18.47
N LYS A 43 -11.33 3.98 18.84
CA LYS A 43 -12.08 2.92 19.53
C LYS A 43 -13.01 2.14 18.60
N GLU A 44 -13.05 2.54 17.32
CA GLU A 44 -13.83 1.82 16.32
C GLU A 44 -13.25 0.43 16.07
N ARG A 45 -14.16 -0.50 15.75
CA ARG A 45 -13.84 -1.88 15.40
C ARG A 45 -12.87 -2.51 16.41
N PRO A 46 -13.27 -2.64 17.69
CA PRO A 46 -12.40 -3.18 18.72
C PRO A 46 -11.92 -4.58 18.35
N ALA A 47 -10.69 -4.90 18.75
CA ALA A 47 -10.16 -6.25 18.70
C ALA A 47 -9.38 -6.51 19.98
N LYS A 48 -9.77 -7.54 20.74
CA LYS A 48 -9.21 -7.80 22.06
C LYS A 48 -7.71 -8.05 21.97
N GLY A 49 -6.95 -7.31 22.79
CA GLY A 49 -5.48 -7.40 22.87
C GLY A 49 -4.74 -6.68 21.74
N LEU A 50 -5.45 -6.03 20.82
CA LEU A 50 -4.87 -5.32 19.69
C LEU A 50 -5.13 -3.82 19.83
N ARG A 51 -4.24 -3.03 19.22
CA ARG A 51 -4.45 -1.61 19.02
C ARG A 51 -5.14 -1.39 17.68
N SER A 52 -6.17 -0.55 17.69
CA SER A 52 -6.80 -0.01 16.49
C SER A 52 -6.40 1.45 16.31
N PHE A 53 -6.04 1.85 15.10
CA PHE A 53 -5.76 3.23 14.75
C PHE A 53 -5.97 3.48 13.26
N PHE A 54 -6.03 4.75 12.89
CA PHE A 54 -5.88 5.22 11.52
C PHE A 54 -4.47 5.77 11.30
N TYR A 55 -3.92 5.60 10.11
CA TYR A 55 -2.78 6.40 9.66
C TYR A 55 -3.13 7.17 8.39
N GLU A 56 -2.50 8.32 8.19
CA GLU A 56 -2.71 9.14 6.99
C GLU A 56 -2.16 8.44 5.75
N GLY A 57 -3.00 8.31 4.72
CA GLY A 57 -2.68 7.75 3.41
C GLY A 57 -2.49 8.85 2.36
N ALA A 58 -2.56 8.45 1.09
CA ALA A 58 -2.47 9.37 -0.03
C ALA A 58 -3.65 10.35 -0.07
N ASN A 59 -3.46 11.51 -0.68
CA ASN A 59 -4.59 12.40 -0.95
C ASN A 59 -5.49 11.79 -2.01
N TYR A 60 -6.79 11.97 -1.85
CA TYR A 60 -7.82 11.64 -2.84
C TYR A 60 -8.65 12.90 -3.08
N LYS A 61 -8.66 13.40 -4.33
CA LYS A 61 -9.37 14.64 -4.72
C LYS A 61 -9.04 15.82 -3.80
N GLY A 62 -7.75 16.04 -3.54
CA GLY A 62 -7.26 17.10 -2.66
C GLY A 62 -7.53 16.94 -1.16
N ASN A 63 -8.08 15.81 -0.71
CA ASN A 63 -8.34 15.54 0.71
C ASN A 63 -7.46 14.39 1.23
N PRO A 64 -6.87 14.50 2.43
CA PRO A 64 -6.10 13.41 3.01
C PRO A 64 -7.02 12.23 3.35
N THR A 65 -6.64 11.02 2.90
CA THR A 65 -7.33 9.78 3.26
C THR A 65 -6.72 9.17 4.51
N TRP A 66 -7.52 8.43 5.26
CA TRP A 66 -7.06 7.68 6.43
C TRP A 66 -7.26 6.18 6.22
N VAL A 67 -6.30 5.38 6.67
CA VAL A 67 -6.35 3.91 6.53
C VAL A 67 -6.45 3.28 7.91
N PHE A 68 -7.49 2.46 8.13
CA PHE A 68 -7.67 1.72 9.37
C PHE A 68 -6.63 0.58 9.48
N ALA A 69 -6.09 0.34 10.67
CA ALA A 69 -5.19 -0.76 10.94
C ALA A 69 -5.38 -1.40 12.32
N TYR A 70 -5.19 -2.71 12.35
CA TYR A 70 -4.96 -3.50 13.55
C TYR A 70 -3.47 -3.73 13.77
N TYR A 71 -3.00 -3.59 15.00
CA TYR A 71 -1.60 -3.74 15.35
C TYR A 71 -1.39 -4.38 16.73
N ALA A 72 -0.36 -5.20 16.83
CA ALA A 72 0.20 -5.66 18.11
C ALA A 72 1.72 -5.81 18.00
N ALA A 73 2.41 -5.65 19.14
CA ALA A 73 3.82 -5.99 19.30
C ALA A 73 4.02 -6.78 20.59
N PRO A 74 5.08 -7.58 20.71
CA PRO A 74 5.35 -8.32 21.94
C PRO A 74 5.42 -7.39 23.16
N GLU A 75 4.94 -7.88 24.30
CA GLU A 75 4.81 -7.08 25.54
C GLU A 75 6.14 -6.84 26.26
N ASP A 76 7.15 -7.66 25.97
CA ASP A 76 8.48 -7.55 26.55
C ASP A 76 9.18 -6.24 26.14
N LYS A 77 10.36 -5.98 26.73
CA LYS A 77 11.20 -4.86 26.29
C LYS A 77 11.64 -5.11 24.84
N ALA A 78 11.36 -4.15 23.96
CA ALA A 78 11.84 -4.20 22.59
C ALA A 78 13.38 -4.31 22.54
N PRO A 79 13.94 -5.19 21.70
CA PRO A 79 15.38 -5.29 21.50
C PRO A 79 15.92 -4.02 20.84
N ASP A 80 17.24 -3.86 20.88
CA ASP A 80 17.91 -2.78 20.14
C ASP A 80 17.63 -2.93 18.64
N GLY A 81 17.09 -1.86 18.03
CA GLY A 81 16.61 -1.88 16.64
C GLY A 81 15.13 -2.25 16.47
N GLY A 82 14.43 -2.65 17.54
CA GLY A 82 12.99 -2.93 17.53
C GLY A 82 12.63 -4.37 17.17
N TRP A 83 11.34 -4.69 17.28
CA TRP A 83 10.84 -6.03 16.97
C TRP A 83 10.92 -6.33 15.47
N PRO A 84 11.21 -7.59 15.08
CA PRO A 84 10.95 -8.01 13.71
C PRO A 84 9.46 -7.83 13.41
N ALA A 85 9.15 -7.29 12.25
CA ALA A 85 7.78 -6.90 11.89
C ALA A 85 7.27 -7.67 10.68
N VAL A 86 5.97 -7.97 10.67
CA VAL A 86 5.26 -8.56 9.53
C VAL A 86 4.08 -7.68 9.17
N VAL A 87 3.91 -7.45 7.87
CA VAL A 87 2.83 -6.62 7.30
C VAL A 87 1.88 -7.51 6.51
N CYS A 88 0.58 -7.45 6.82
CA CYS A 88 -0.47 -8.08 6.02
C CYS A 88 -0.96 -7.11 4.97
N ALA A 89 -0.60 -7.35 3.71
CA ALA A 89 -1.19 -6.68 2.56
C ALA A 89 -2.16 -7.64 1.88
N HIS A 90 -3.46 -7.36 1.99
CA HIS A 90 -4.50 -8.20 1.39
C HIS A 90 -4.81 -7.77 -0.06
N GLY A 91 -5.43 -8.67 -0.83
CA GLY A 91 -5.93 -8.35 -2.18
C GLY A 91 -7.27 -7.58 -2.17
N GLY A 92 -7.83 -7.33 -3.35
CA GLY A 92 -9.12 -6.64 -3.48
C GLY A 92 -10.26 -7.36 -2.77
N GLY A 93 -11.14 -6.61 -2.10
CA GLY A 93 -12.23 -7.13 -1.29
C GLY A 93 -11.81 -7.74 0.06
N GLY A 94 -10.52 -7.67 0.41
CA GLY A 94 -10.03 -7.99 1.74
C GLY A 94 -10.29 -6.85 2.74
N THR A 95 -9.83 -7.01 3.97
CA THR A 95 -10.01 -6.04 5.06
C THR A 95 -8.93 -6.21 6.12
N ALA A 96 -8.88 -5.31 7.10
CA ALA A 96 -7.98 -5.45 8.25
C ALA A 96 -8.28 -6.74 9.03
N TYR A 97 -7.24 -7.57 9.24
CA TYR A 97 -7.37 -8.95 9.71
C TYR A 97 -6.79 -9.14 11.13
N PRO A 98 -7.61 -9.07 12.21
CA PRO A 98 -7.12 -9.13 13.58
C PRO A 98 -6.52 -10.49 13.96
N GLU A 99 -7.05 -11.62 13.49
CA GLU A 99 -6.47 -12.94 13.82
C GLU A 99 -5.07 -13.13 13.23
N TRP A 100 -4.83 -12.59 12.03
CA TRP A 100 -3.50 -12.62 11.43
C TRP A 100 -2.48 -11.85 12.28
N VAL A 101 -2.87 -10.70 12.82
CA VAL A 101 -2.05 -9.92 13.75
C VAL A 101 -1.76 -10.73 15.01
N ARG A 102 -2.78 -11.38 15.62
CA ARG A 102 -2.60 -12.25 16.79
C ARG A 102 -1.65 -13.42 16.50
N PHE A 103 -1.78 -14.05 15.35
CA PHE A 103 -0.97 -15.19 14.96
C PHE A 103 0.53 -14.85 14.93
N TRP A 104 0.90 -13.76 14.28
CA TRP A 104 2.30 -13.33 14.19
C TRP A 104 2.81 -12.76 15.50
N ASN A 105 1.96 -12.04 16.23
CA ASN A 105 2.35 -11.51 17.52
C ASN A 105 2.66 -12.61 18.54
N LYS A 106 1.88 -13.70 18.56
CA LYS A 106 2.17 -14.90 19.36
C LYS A 106 3.50 -15.57 19.01
N LYS A 107 4.06 -15.30 17.83
CA LYS A 107 5.37 -15.79 17.39
C LYS A 107 6.52 -14.82 17.69
N GLY A 108 6.26 -13.73 18.39
CA GLY A 108 7.28 -12.75 18.77
C GLY A 108 7.49 -11.63 17.76
N TYR A 109 6.57 -11.42 16.82
CA TYR A 109 6.66 -10.35 15.83
C TYR A 109 5.78 -9.15 16.21
N ALA A 110 6.21 -7.94 15.84
CA ALA A 110 5.27 -6.86 15.61
C ALA A 110 4.46 -7.19 14.35
N ALA A 111 3.15 -7.00 14.39
CA ALA A 111 2.29 -7.36 13.27
C ALA A 111 1.27 -6.25 13.03
N ILE A 112 1.05 -5.92 11.76
CA ILE A 112 0.05 -4.95 11.32
C ILE A 112 -0.78 -5.52 10.18
N ALA A 113 -2.10 -5.35 10.23
CA ALA A 113 -3.01 -5.64 9.14
C ALA A 113 -3.91 -4.43 8.91
N MET A 114 -3.93 -3.94 7.67
CA MET A 114 -4.54 -2.67 7.28
C MET A 114 -5.74 -2.95 6.39
N ASP A 115 -6.72 -2.05 6.38
CA ASP A 115 -7.83 -2.08 5.43
C ASP A 115 -7.43 -1.31 4.17
N LEU A 116 -6.86 -2.00 3.18
CA LEU A 116 -6.28 -1.37 2.00
C LEU A 116 -7.30 -0.73 1.05
N GLU A 117 -8.58 -1.03 1.21
CA GLU A 117 -9.65 -0.32 0.48
C GLU A 117 -9.98 1.03 1.13
N GLY A 118 -9.45 1.30 2.34
CA GLY A 118 -9.68 2.55 3.06
C GLY A 118 -11.06 2.62 3.71
N HIS A 119 -11.64 1.48 4.06
CA HIS A 119 -12.91 1.38 4.80
C HIS A 119 -12.67 0.94 6.24
N LEU A 120 -13.76 0.60 6.94
CA LEU A 120 -13.72 -0.02 8.25
C LEU A 120 -13.91 -1.54 8.14
N PRO A 121 -13.14 -2.34 8.91
CA PRO A 121 -13.29 -3.78 8.90
C PRO A 121 -14.65 -4.22 9.39
N GLY A 122 -15.22 -5.25 8.78
CA GLY A 122 -16.55 -5.75 9.12
C GLY A 122 -16.83 -7.13 8.54
N GLY A 123 -18.05 -7.60 8.75
CA GLY A 123 -18.51 -8.95 8.42
C GLY A 123 -18.06 -9.99 9.44
N GLY A 124 -18.48 -11.24 9.20
CA GLY A 124 -18.09 -12.40 10.02
C GLY A 124 -16.76 -13.04 9.62
N SER A 125 -16.12 -12.56 8.55
CA SER A 125 -14.82 -13.06 8.12
C SER A 125 -13.70 -12.48 8.99
N HIS A 126 -12.53 -13.13 9.01
CA HIS A 126 -11.32 -12.59 9.64
C HIS A 126 -11.36 -12.36 11.16
N GLN A 127 -12.41 -12.83 11.84
CA GLN A 127 -12.63 -12.65 13.28
C GLN A 127 -12.67 -11.18 13.73
N VAL A 128 -13.27 -10.31 12.91
CA VAL A 128 -13.62 -8.94 13.33
C VAL A 128 -14.69 -9.02 14.41
N GLU A 129 -14.45 -8.40 15.56
CA GLU A 129 -15.39 -8.42 16.69
C GLU A 129 -16.50 -7.36 16.49
N GLY A 130 -17.68 -7.61 17.05
CA GLY A 130 -18.78 -6.63 17.05
C GLY A 130 -19.81 -6.74 15.92
N ASN A 131 -19.69 -7.72 15.02
CA ASN A 131 -20.67 -8.03 13.96
C ASN A 131 -21.05 -6.80 13.10
N PHE A 132 -20.04 -6.04 12.70
CA PHE A 132 -20.24 -4.83 11.92
C PHE A 132 -20.53 -5.12 10.43
N PRO A 133 -21.19 -4.22 9.69
CA PRO A 133 -21.34 -4.39 8.24
C PRO A 133 -20.00 -4.24 7.51
N THR A 134 -19.86 -4.94 6.38
CA THR A 134 -18.72 -4.83 5.45
C THR A 134 -18.83 -3.60 4.56
N GLY A 135 -17.69 -3.08 4.07
CA GLY A 135 -17.67 -2.00 3.06
C GLY A 135 -18.16 -0.65 3.58
N VAL A 136 -18.04 -0.41 4.88
CA VAL A 136 -18.48 0.83 5.51
C VAL A 136 -17.31 1.81 5.50
N GLY A 137 -17.45 2.90 4.73
CA GLY A 137 -16.51 4.01 4.78
C GLY A 137 -16.57 4.80 6.10
N HIS A 138 -15.55 5.62 6.33
CA HIS A 138 -15.46 6.59 7.42
C HIS A 138 -15.27 8.01 6.84
N PRO A 139 -15.33 9.10 7.64
CA PRO A 139 -15.30 10.47 7.11
C PRO A 139 -14.08 10.86 6.26
N HIS A 140 -12.99 10.10 6.38
CA HIS A 140 -11.74 10.28 5.65
C HIS A 140 -11.42 9.09 4.73
N ALA A 141 -12.43 8.31 4.35
CA ALA A 141 -12.25 7.16 3.47
C ALA A 141 -11.91 7.61 2.05
N GLY A 142 -11.12 6.80 1.37
CA GLY A 142 -10.88 6.91 -0.07
C GLY A 142 -12.08 6.43 -0.90
N PRO A 143 -11.88 6.21 -2.21
CA PRO A 143 -12.92 5.66 -3.08
C PRO A 143 -13.37 4.27 -2.61
N SER A 144 -14.67 3.98 -2.69
CA SER A 144 -15.19 2.63 -2.49
C SER A 144 -15.13 1.80 -3.76
N ARG A 145 -14.88 0.49 -3.62
CA ARG A 145 -15.07 -0.46 -4.72
C ARG A 145 -16.56 -0.74 -4.91
N ILE A 146 -17.07 -0.37 -6.07
CA ILE A 146 -18.40 -0.79 -6.58
C ILE A 146 -18.10 -1.61 -7.84
N ASP A 147 -17.92 -2.92 -7.68
CA ASP A 147 -17.29 -3.86 -8.62
C ASP A 147 -15.79 -3.57 -8.90
N TRP A 148 -15.49 -2.43 -9.50
CA TRP A 148 -14.15 -1.84 -9.61
C TRP A 148 -14.05 -0.62 -8.69
N PHE A 149 -12.84 -0.08 -8.49
CA PHE A 149 -12.73 1.24 -7.87
C PHE A 149 -13.51 2.25 -8.71
N GLY A 150 -14.45 2.96 -8.07
CA GLY A 150 -15.50 3.75 -8.72
C GLY A 150 -14.98 4.97 -9.50
N ASP A 151 -13.68 5.21 -9.46
CA ASP A 151 -12.96 6.38 -9.95
C ASP A 151 -12.02 6.08 -11.12
N ARG A 152 -11.98 4.85 -11.69
CA ARG A 152 -11.07 4.53 -12.82
C ARG A 152 -11.19 5.39 -14.08
N ARG A 153 -12.18 6.28 -14.13
CA ARG A 153 -12.40 7.23 -15.24
C ARG A 153 -11.71 8.58 -14.98
N LEU A 154 -11.18 8.81 -13.78
CA LEU A 154 -10.42 9.99 -13.44
C LEU A 154 -8.98 9.86 -13.98
N PRO A 155 -8.34 10.98 -14.34
CA PRO A 155 -6.91 11.00 -14.67
C PRO A 155 -6.05 10.65 -13.44
N ASP A 156 -4.83 10.18 -13.66
CA ASP A 156 -3.85 9.81 -12.61
C ASP A 156 -3.26 11.04 -11.86
N GLU A 157 -3.88 12.22 -12.02
CA GLU A 157 -3.52 13.48 -11.38
C GLU A 157 -4.58 13.78 -10.29
N GLU A 158 -4.35 13.29 -9.07
CA GLU A 158 -5.22 13.50 -7.90
C GLU A 158 -4.71 14.54 -6.88
#